data_AF-A0A7U9H7I6-F1
#
_entry.id   AF-A0A7U9H7I6-F1
#
_cell.length_a   1.000
_cell.length_b   1.000
_cell.length_c   1.000
_cell.angle_alpha   90.00
_cell.angle_beta   90.00
_cell.angle_gamma   90.00
#
_symmetry.space_group_name_H-M   'P 1'
#
loop_
_entity.id
_entity.type
_entity.pdbx_description
1 polymer ?
#
loop_
_entity_poly.entity_id
_entity_poly.type
_entity_poly.pdbx_seq_one_letter_code
_entity_poly.pdbx_strand_id
1 'polypeptide(L)'
;MTIKSNTPAHDKDCWQTPLWLFDALDIEFGFWLDSAASDKNALCAHWLTEADDALNSEWISHGQSGITHRTAISGRGWKKPLSSAYNSDRR
;
A
#
# COMPACT_ATOMS: atom_id res chain seq x y z
N MET A 1 12.94 -33.60 9.10
CA MET A 1 11.55 -33.56 8.61
C MET A 1 11.30 -32.17 8.04
N THR A 2 10.96 -32.06 6.76
CA THR A 2 10.70 -30.76 6.13
C THR A 2 9.22 -30.43 6.31
N ILE A 3 8.90 -29.52 7.22
CA ILE A 3 7.55 -28.98 7.36
C ILE A 3 7.29 -28.11 6.13
N LYS A 4 6.41 -28.55 5.23
CA LYS A 4 6.01 -27.76 4.06
C LYS A 4 4.75 -26.97 4.39
N SER A 5 4.70 -25.72 3.94
CA SER A 5 3.47 -24.91 3.99
C SER A 5 2.40 -25.54 3.08
N ASN A 6 1.15 -25.54 3.56
CA ASN A 6 -0.04 -25.97 2.80
C ASN A 6 -0.64 -24.86 1.92
N THR A 7 -0.08 -23.65 1.95
CA THR A 7 -0.52 -22.55 1.09
C THR A 7 -0.25 -22.93 -0.38
N PRO A 8 -1.23 -22.82 -1.29
CA PRO A 8 -1.00 -23.00 -2.72
C PRO A 8 0.11 -22.07 -3.23
N ALA A 9 0.86 -22.50 -4.25
CA ALA A 9 2.03 -21.75 -4.71
C ALA A 9 1.67 -20.28 -5.08
N HIS A 10 0.59 -20.09 -5.84
CA HIS A 10 0.15 -18.74 -6.23
C HIS A 10 -0.26 -17.85 -5.05
N ASP A 11 -0.76 -18.44 -3.95
CA ASP A 11 -1.24 -17.68 -2.79
C ASP A 11 -0.10 -17.23 -1.90
N LYS A 12 1.11 -17.80 -2.03
CA LYS A 12 2.27 -17.43 -1.20
C LYS A 12 2.78 -16.04 -1.54
N ASP A 13 2.74 -15.71 -2.82
CA ASP A 13 3.30 -14.45 -3.34
C ASP A 13 2.25 -13.33 -3.37
N CYS A 14 0.97 -13.65 -3.16
CA CYS A 14 -0.13 -12.67 -3.16
C CYS A 14 -0.50 -12.14 -1.77
N TRP A 15 0.28 -12.41 -0.72
CA TRP A 15 -0.03 -11.94 0.63
C TRP A 15 -0.04 -10.41 0.71
N GLN A 16 -1.11 -9.88 1.31
CA GLN A 16 -1.31 -8.45 1.50
C GLN A 16 -1.10 -8.09 2.97
N THR A 17 -0.53 -6.91 3.23
CA THR A 17 -0.46 -6.34 4.58
C THR A 17 -1.87 -6.18 5.15
N PRO A 18 -2.14 -6.63 6.40
CA PRO A 18 -3.41 -6.39 7.06
C PRO A 18 -3.74 -4.89 7.10
N LEU A 19 -4.97 -4.53 6.72
CA LEU A 19 -5.34 -3.11 6.52
C LEU A 19 -5.09 -2.25 7.76
N TRP A 20 -5.42 -2.74 8.95
CA TRP A 20 -5.22 -1.98 10.19
C TRP A 20 -3.75 -1.65 10.47
N LEU A 21 -2.83 -2.51 10.04
CA LEU A 21 -1.39 -2.30 10.20
C LEU A 21 -0.88 -1.32 9.15
N PHE A 22 -1.32 -1.50 7.91
CA PHE A 22 -0.99 -0.58 6.82
C PHE A 22 -1.48 0.85 7.14
N ASP A 23 -2.73 1.01 7.58
CA ASP A 23 -3.30 2.32 7.90
C ASP A 23 -2.51 3.04 9.00
N ALA A 24 -2.12 2.32 10.07
CA ALA A 24 -1.32 2.89 11.15
C ALA A 24 0.05 3.40 10.64
N LEU A 25 0.69 2.64 9.75
CA LEU A 25 1.99 2.99 9.18
C LEU A 25 1.90 4.06 8.09
N ASP A 26 0.85 4.06 7.25
CA ASP A 26 0.61 5.12 6.27
C ASP A 26 0.36 6.47 6.95
N ILE A 27 -0.32 6.45 8.09
CA ILE A 27 -0.46 7.66 8.91
C ILE A 27 0.93 8.14 9.33
N GLU A 28 1.78 7.27 9.89
CA GLU A 28 3.09 7.67 10.41
C GLU A 28 4.08 8.12 9.32
N PHE A 29 4.17 7.37 8.23
CA PHE A 29 5.22 7.52 7.21
C PHE A 29 4.74 8.10 5.87
N GLY A 30 3.44 8.02 5.57
CA GLY A 30 2.85 8.49 4.31
C GLY A 30 3.37 7.71 3.11
N PHE A 31 2.97 6.44 2.98
CA PHE A 31 3.46 5.58 1.90
C PHE A 31 2.96 6.06 0.54
N TRP A 32 3.90 6.14 -0.41
CA TRP A 32 3.63 6.57 -1.77
C TRP A 32 3.51 5.40 -2.74
N LEU A 33 4.36 4.37 -2.57
CA LEU A 33 4.54 3.27 -3.51
C LEU A 33 4.39 1.93 -2.81
N ASP A 34 3.65 1.01 -3.44
CA ASP A 34 3.59 -0.40 -3.09
C ASP A 34 4.43 -1.21 -4.11
N SER A 35 5.68 -1.53 -3.74
CA SER A 35 6.68 -2.04 -4.69
C SER A 35 6.51 -3.52 -5.06
N ALA A 36 5.64 -4.25 -4.35
CA ALA A 36 5.47 -5.69 -4.52
C ALA A 36 3.99 -6.06 -4.38
N ALA A 37 3.18 -5.57 -5.33
CA ALA A 37 1.75 -5.77 -5.33
C ALA A 37 1.24 -6.25 -6.69
N SER A 38 -0.07 -6.35 -6.79
CA SER A 38 -0.85 -6.65 -7.97
C SER A 38 -2.06 -5.73 -7.96
N ASP A 39 -2.77 -5.66 -9.08
CA ASP A 39 -3.98 -4.84 -9.20
C ASP A 39 -5.08 -5.23 -8.18
N LYS A 40 -4.98 -6.42 -7.59
CA LYS A 40 -5.96 -6.94 -6.62
C LYS A 40 -5.59 -6.65 -5.16
N ASN A 41 -4.31 -6.49 -4.85
CA ASN A 41 -3.81 -6.36 -3.47
C ASN A 41 -3.00 -5.08 -3.20
N ALA A 42 -2.88 -4.19 -4.16
CA ALA A 42 -2.21 -2.91 -3.98
C ALA A 42 -2.90 -2.04 -2.93
N LEU A 43 -2.09 -1.50 -2.00
CA LEU A 43 -2.56 -0.60 -0.93
C LEU A 43 -2.27 0.88 -1.20
N CYS A 44 -1.26 1.17 -2.02
CA CYS A 44 -0.91 2.52 -2.46
C CYS A 44 -1.57 2.87 -3.80
N ALA A 45 -1.70 4.18 -4.08
CA ALA A 45 -2.16 4.66 -5.39
C ALA A 45 -1.16 4.42 -6.52
N HIS A 46 0.13 4.28 -6.17
CA HIS A 46 1.18 3.82 -7.06
C HIS A 46 1.64 2.46 -6.60
N TRP A 47 1.68 1.50 -7.51
CA TRP A 47 2.18 0.16 -7.23
C TRP A 47 2.97 -0.38 -8.41
N LEU A 48 3.84 -1.33 -8.13
CA LEU A 48 4.54 -2.13 -9.12
C LEU A 48 3.96 -3.54 -9.10
N THR A 49 3.64 -4.04 -10.28
CA THR A 49 3.21 -5.42 -10.49
C THR A 49 4.40 -6.35 -10.66
N GLU A 50 4.16 -7.65 -10.60
CA GLU A 50 5.19 -8.65 -10.93
C GLU A 50 5.83 -8.41 -12.32
N ALA A 51 5.09 -7.85 -13.27
CA ALA A 51 5.57 -7.54 -14.61
C ALA A 51 6.49 -6.30 -14.67
N ASP A 52 6.37 -5.38 -13.71
CA ASP A 52 7.15 -4.13 -13.69
C ASP A 52 8.58 -4.33 -13.16
N ASP A 53 8.84 -5.45 -12.46
CA ASP A 53 10.12 -5.81 -11.83
C ASP A 53 10.74 -4.66 -11.02
N ALA A 54 10.50 -4.68 -9.71
CA ALA A 54 10.98 -3.64 -8.80
C ALA A 54 12.51 -3.43 -8.80
N LEU A 55 13.30 -4.42 -9.23
CA LEU A 55 14.75 -4.27 -9.34
C LEU A 55 15.17 -3.43 -10.55
N ASN A 56 14.32 -3.40 -11.58
CA ASN A 56 14.54 -2.66 -12.83
C ASN A 56 13.65 -1.41 -12.97
N SER A 57 12.78 -1.16 -11.99
CA SER A 57 11.90 0.01 -11.93
C SER A 57 12.58 1.26 -11.35
N GLU A 58 12.09 2.44 -11.73
CA GLU A 58 12.53 3.71 -11.14
C GLU A 58 11.91 3.93 -9.75
N TRP A 59 12.77 4.14 -8.74
CA TRP A 59 12.34 4.39 -7.36
C TRP A 59 12.13 5.89 -7.11
N ILE A 60 11.00 6.40 -7.57
CA ILE A 60 10.61 7.80 -7.34
C ILE A 60 10.02 7.94 -5.94
N SER A 61 10.72 8.64 -5.06
CA SER A 61 10.23 8.98 -3.72
C SER A 61 9.74 10.42 -3.68
N HIS A 62 8.45 10.60 -3.37
CA HIS A 62 7.92 11.88 -2.94
C HIS A 62 7.91 11.91 -1.41
N GLY A 63 9.10 12.05 -0.82
CA GLY A 63 9.23 12.20 0.63
C GLY A 63 8.43 13.40 1.12
N GLN A 64 7.56 13.20 2.11
CA GLN A 64 6.89 14.27 2.82
C GLN A 64 7.93 15.01 3.69
N SER A 65 8.76 15.86 3.07
CA SER A 65 9.64 16.77 3.80
C SER A 65 8.78 17.81 4.50
N GLY A 66 8.42 17.55 5.74
CA GLY A 66 7.65 18.49 6.55
C GLY A 66 7.15 17.86 7.84
N ILE A 67 7.92 18.03 8.92
CA ILE A 67 7.37 18.03 10.28
C ILE A 67 6.37 19.19 10.34
N THR A 68 5.14 18.92 9.92
CA THR A 68 3.99 19.65 10.41
C THR A 68 3.29 18.66 11.31
N HIS A 69 3.29 18.94 12.61
CA HIS A 69 2.40 18.29 13.55
C HIS A 69 1.02 18.20 12.87
N ARG A 70 0.57 16.99 12.51
CA ARG A 70 -0.85 16.76 12.27
C ARG A 70 -1.53 16.84 13.62
N THR A 71 -1.65 18.06 14.14
CA THR A 71 -2.63 18.37 15.16
C THR A 71 -3.95 17.89 14.59
N ALA A 72 -4.66 17.06 15.35
CA ALA A 72 -6.01 16.65 15.01
C ALA A 72 -6.86 17.92 14.77
N ILE A 73 -7.06 18.29 13.51
CA ILE A 73 -8.02 19.29 13.11
C ILE A 73 -9.09 18.58 12.30
N SER A 74 -10.14 18.21 13.02
CA SER A 74 -11.50 18.27 12.50
C SER A 74 -11.64 19.47 11.56
N GLY A 75 -11.85 19.23 10.27
CA GLY A 75 -12.26 20.26 9.32
C GLY A 75 -11.41 20.36 8.07
N ARG A 76 -11.90 19.71 7.00
CA ARG A 76 -11.79 20.12 5.59
C ARG A 76 -10.38 20.46 5.06
N GLY A 77 -9.85 19.56 4.22
CA GLY A 77 -9.35 20.01 2.92
C GLY A 77 -7.91 19.68 2.53
N TRP A 78 -7.45 18.45 2.69
CA TRP A 78 -6.47 17.86 1.76
C TRP A 78 -7.14 16.65 1.12
N LYS A 79 -7.66 16.84 -0.09
CA LYS A 79 -8.28 15.76 -0.84
C LYS A 79 -7.16 14.85 -1.35
N LYS A 80 -6.91 13.73 -0.65
CA LYS A 80 -6.59 12.50 -1.39
C LYS A 80 -7.77 12.34 -2.38
N PRO A 81 -7.58 12.30 -3.70
CA PRO A 81 -8.69 12.11 -4.62
C PRO A 81 -9.39 10.81 -4.25
N LEU A 82 -10.64 10.98 -3.85
CA LEU A 82 -11.65 9.99 -3.51
C LEU A 82 -11.15 8.54 -3.37
N SER A 83 -10.92 8.15 -2.12
CA SER A 83 -11.15 6.80 -1.60
C SER A 83 -12.61 6.30 -1.77
N SER A 84 -13.40 6.93 -2.65
CA SER A 84 -14.73 6.45 -3.05
C SER A 84 -14.67 5.44 -4.21
N ALA A 85 -13.55 5.35 -4.94
CA ALA A 85 -13.34 4.28 -5.92
C ALA A 85 -12.45 3.14 -5.38
N TYR A 86 -11.80 3.35 -4.23
CA TYR A 86 -10.82 2.41 -3.67
C TYR A 86 -11.44 1.35 -2.74
N ASN A 87 -12.72 1.47 -2.34
CA ASN A 87 -13.30 0.56 -1.35
C ASN A 87 -14.82 0.35 -1.44
N SER A 88 -15.45 0.53 -2.61
CA SER A 88 -16.90 0.32 -2.77
C SER A 88 -17.30 -1.02 -3.40
N ASP A 89 -16.38 -1.75 -4.02
CA ASP A 89 -16.67 -3.04 -4.69
C ASP A 89 -16.02 -4.27 -4.02
N ARG A 90 -15.66 -4.18 -2.73
CA ARG A 90 -15.09 -5.32 -2.00
C ARG A 90 -16.18 -6.15 -1.29
N ARG A 91 -16.82 -7.04 -2.05
CA ARG A 91 -17.35 -8.35 -1.59
C ARG A 91 -16.97 -9.43 -2.58
#